data_AF-A0A0X1RXF2-F1
#
_entry.id   AF-A0A0X1RXF2-F1
#
_cell.length_a   1.000
_cell.length_b   1.000
_cell.length_c   1.000
_cell.angle_alpha   90.00
_cell.angle_beta   90.00
_cell.angle_gamma   90.00
#
_symmetry.space_group_name_H-M   'P 1'
#
loop_
_entity.id
_entity.type
_entity.pdbx_description
1 polymer ?
#
loop_
_entity_poly.entity_id
_entity_poly.type
_entity_poly.pdbx_seq_one_letter_code
_entity_poly.pdbx_strand_id
1 'polypeptide(L)' 'MSQDIQIFKEHFKGYDLNYRLIGGQACNILLDNLGIEFRTTKDFDIILLVDN' A
#
# COMPACT_ATOMS: atom_id res chain seq x y z
N MET A 1 7.36 -8.28 1.94
CA MET A 1 5.98 -7.95 1.44
C MET A 1 4.93 -8.94 1.96
N SER A 2 3.89 -8.48 2.65
CA SER A 2 2.85 -9.32 3.29
C SER A 2 1.76 -9.82 2.33
N GLN A 3 1.04 -10.88 2.74
CA GLN A 3 -0.08 -11.45 1.98
C GLN A 3 -1.21 -10.44 1.74
N ASP A 4 -1.52 -9.60 2.72
CA ASP A 4 -2.58 -8.59 2.60
C ASP A 4 -2.27 -7.57 1.50
N ILE A 5 -1.01 -7.16 1.36
CA ILE A 5 -0.57 -6.24 0.30
C ILE A 5 -0.68 -6.93 -1.07
N GLN A 6 -0.39 -8.23 -1.16
CA GLN A 6 -0.55 -8.97 -2.42
C GLN A 6 -2.02 -9.02 -2.85
N ILE A 7 -2.94 -9.32 -1.92
CA ILE A 7 -4.38 -9.33 -2.18
C ILE A 7 -4.86 -7.95 -2.62
N PHE A 8 -4.41 -6.89 -1.93
CA PHE A 8 -4.73 -5.51 -2.29
C PHE A 8 -4.26 -5.17 -3.71
N LYS A 9 -3.00 -5.48 -4.05
CA LYS A 9 -2.46 -5.22 -5.39
C LYS A 9 -3.18 -6.00 -6.49
N GLU A 10 -3.58 -7.24 -6.25
CA GLU A 10 -4.33 -8.03 -7.25
C GLU A 10 -5.73 -7.46 -7.45
N HIS A 11 -6.41 -7.02 -6.39
CA HIS A 11 -7.75 -6.43 -6.50
C HIS A 11 -7.76 -5.12 -7.28
N PHE A 12 -6.71 -4.30 -7.12
CA PHE A 12 -6.58 -3.00 -7.79
C PHE A 12 -5.73 -3.04 -9.08
N LYS A 13 -5.42 -4.22 -9.58
CA LYS A 13 -4.64 -4.40 -10.82
C LYS A 13 -5.31 -3.68 -12.00
N GLY A 14 -4.55 -2.86 -12.70
CA GLY A 14 -5.06 -2.04 -13.81
C GLY A 14 -5.57 -0.65 -13.39
N TYR A 15 -5.64 -0.37 -12.09
CA TYR A 15 -5.95 0.95 -11.53
C TYR A 15 -4.72 1.61 -10.90
N ASP A 16 -3.51 1.21 -11.31
CA ASP A 16 -2.24 1.65 -10.71
C ASP A 16 -2.03 3.18 -10.74
N LEU A 17 -2.74 3.88 -11.61
CA LEU A 17 -2.72 5.35 -11.71
C LEU A 17 -3.83 6.04 -10.91
N ASN A 18 -4.84 5.30 -10.44
CA ASN A 18 -6.02 5.84 -9.76
C ASN A 18 -5.90 5.85 -8.24
N TYR A 19 -4.84 5.28 -7.68
CA TYR A 19 -4.65 5.28 -6.23
C TYR A 19 -3.18 5.37 -5.81
N ARG A 20 -2.97 5.81 -4.57
CA ARG A 20 -1.67 5.70 -3.87
C ARG A 20 -1.90 5.20 -2.45
N LEU A 21 -1.14 4.17 -2.06
CA LEU A 21 -1.04 3.76 -0.66
C LEU A 21 -0.26 4.82 0.12
N ILE A 22 -0.77 5.22 1.27
CA ILE A 22 -0.13 6.14 2.21
C ILE A 22 -0.11 5.49 3.62
N GLY A 23 0.36 6.24 4.62
CA GLY A 23 0.33 5.78 6.01
C GLY A 23 1.32 4.64 6.31
N GLY A 24 1.01 3.88 7.36
CA GLY A 24 1.94 2.90 7.95
C GLY A 24 2.30 1.75 7.01
N GLN A 25 1.32 1.26 6.21
CA GLN A 25 1.56 0.19 5.24
C GLN A 25 2.47 0.64 4.09
N ALA A 26 2.36 1.89 3.65
CA ALA A 26 3.25 2.44 2.63
C ALA A 26 4.70 2.57 3.15
N CYS A 27 4.88 3.07 4.38
CA CYS A 27 6.19 3.14 5.03
C CYS A 27 6.81 1.75 5.18
N ASN A 28 6.02 0.74 5.56
CA ASN A 28 6.51 -0.64 5.69
C ASN A 28 7.06 -1.19 4.38
N ILE A 29 6.33 -1.02 3.27
CA ILE A 29 6.80 -1.46 1.94
C ILE A 29 8.12 -0.78 1.58
N LEU A 30 8.23 0.52 1.84
CA LEU A 30 9.42 1.31 1.52
C LEU A 30 10.63 0.87 2.37
N LEU A 31 10.43 0.68 3.68
CA LEU A 31 11.47 0.38 4.65
C LEU A 31 11.89 -1.09 4.66
N ASP A 32 10.97 -2.02 4.34
CA ASP A 32 11.26 -3.45 4.13
C ASP A 32 12.32 -3.63 3.04
N ASN A 33 12.24 -2.86 1.95
CA ASN A 33 13.24 -2.87 0.87
C ASN A 33 14.63 -2.36 1.31
N LEU A 34 14.71 -1.66 2.45
CA LEU A 34 15.95 -1.17 3.05
C LEU A 34 16.42 -2.06 4.22
N GLY A 35 15.70 -3.14 4.54
CA GLY A 35 15.97 -4.02 5.68
C GLY A 35 15.70 -3.36 7.04
N ILE A 36 14.89 -2.30 7.08
CA ILE A 36 14.53 -1.58 8.31
C ILE A 36 13.18 -2.10 8.79
N GLU A 37 13.14 -2.67 9.99
CA GLU A 37 11.87 -3.07 10.60
C GLU A 37 11.01 -1.85 10.95
N PHE A 38 9.75 -1.88 10.52
CA PHE A 38 8.77 -0.84 10.82
C PHE A 38 7.49 -1.47 11.37
N ARG A 39 6.98 -0.93 12.47
CA ARG A 39 5.72 -1.37 13.05
C ARG A 39 4.55 -0.77 12.28
N THR A 40 3.71 -1.61 11.69
CA THR A 40 2.49 -1.18 11.01
C THR A 40 1.23 -1.36 11.85
N THR A 41 0.19 -0.66 11.42
CA THR A 41 -1.20 -0.87 11.82
C THR A 41 -1.89 -1.78 10.78
N LYS A 42 -3.01 -2.41 11.14
CA LYS A 42 -3.69 -3.43 10.30
C LYS A 42 -4.65 -2.83 9.26
N ASP A 43 -4.65 -1.52 9.09
CA ASP A 43 -5.47 -0.76 8.17
C ASP A 43 -4.67 -0.35 6.91
N PHE A 44 -5.41 0.00 5.85
CA PHE A 44 -4.86 0.55 4.63
C PHE A 44 -5.36 1.98 4.45
N ASP A 45 -4.43 2.93 4.46
CA ASP A 45 -4.70 4.32 4.09
C ASP A 45 -4.42 4.51 2.60
N ILE A 46 -5.40 5.02 1.85
CA ILE A 46 -5.28 5.25 0.41
C ILE A 46 -5.78 6.63 0.02
N ILE A 47 -5.11 7.22 -0.96
CA ILE A 47 -5.64 8.36 -1.74
C ILE A 47 -6.20 7.78 -3.03
N LEU A 48 -7.44 8.15 -3.37
CA LEU A 48 -8.10 7.80 -4.63
C LEU A 48 -8.18 9.04 -5.54
N LEU A 49 -7.80 8.87 -6.80
CA LEU A 49 -8.04 9.82 -7.88
C LEU A 49 -9.36 9.44 -8.54
N VAL A 50 -10.38 10.24 -8.29
CA VAL A 50 -11.72 10.11 -8.87
C VAL A 50 -11.94 11.24 -9.87
N ASP A 51 -12.63 10.94 -10.97
CA ASP A 51 -13.11 11.94 -11.92
C ASP A 51 -14.52 12.39 -11.51
N ASN A 52 -14.90 13.62 -11.87
CA ASN A 52 -16.18 14.23 -11.48
C ASN A 52 -17.33 13.89 -12.44
#